data_AF-A0A6H0CF08-F1
#
_entry.id   AF-A0A6H0CF08-F1
#
_cell.length_a   1.000
_cell.length_b   1.000
_cell.length_c   1.000
_cell.angle_alpha   90.00
_cell.angle_beta   90.00
_cell.angle_gamma   90.00
#
_symmetry.space_group_name_H-M   'P 1'
#
loop_
_entity.id
_entity.type
_entity.pdbx_description
1 polymer ?
#
loop_
_entity_poly.entity_id
_entity_poly.type
_entity_poly.pdbx_seq_one_letter_code
_entity_poly.pdbx_strand_id
1 'polypeptide(L)'
;MGELLADHTTLCLGGPADQFLTHTAPAAWPELTHAARRSGTAPFVLGGGSNTLAADTGYPGTVIRMATRGIAIRPLGDNLVEVTVQAGEPLGSLVAFTVTESLSGIEYLGGIPGTTGAAPVQNTGAYGQQVSDTLTRLTVHDWALGRTRKLRPDQCRFGYWTSTFKTQPGRFTILDVSLRLTRRTYASPIRYQHLADALAVRLGGRPPLAEAAQAVLTDRHNRGLTLPAGGPDARQAGSVFLNPSVAPAQATAIRAAGGPVHHSPDGSQRASAGWLLEQAGFLPGTRVSPGVYCSQARALTLTARDGATAPLPHPSRPPSTFSPTRFSPHTRSAYSPNLASHTQAALHSGGTHHRAHSADHDPGGDRVKLPSGRGRGSGRAVRGAVSGARRRRVLLRPCRSSTGTTDCAGCPPAPGQDVIRTGTPVVRWSIPRACGRPAGRAQMFRGESGGCALLMP
;
A
#
# COMPACT_ATOMS: atom_id res chain seq x y z
N MET A 1 2.18 26.32 -4.32
CA MET A 1 2.52 24.91 -4.62
C MET A 1 1.66 24.02 -3.75
N GLY A 2 1.22 22.87 -4.26
CA GLY A 2 0.56 21.85 -3.44
C GLY A 2 1.58 21.08 -2.58
N GLU A 3 1.08 20.36 -1.58
CA GLU A 3 1.89 19.47 -0.72
C GLU A 3 2.51 18.35 -1.55
N LEU A 4 3.81 18.09 -1.40
CA LEU A 4 4.52 17.05 -2.16
C LEU A 4 4.25 15.67 -1.57
N LEU A 5 3.85 14.71 -2.42
CA LEU A 5 3.64 13.33 -1.98
C LEU A 5 4.94 12.60 -1.64
N ALA A 6 6.10 13.10 -2.10
CA ALA A 6 7.40 12.64 -1.65
C ALA A 6 7.57 12.75 -0.11
N ASP A 7 7.04 13.80 0.52
CA ASP A 7 7.17 14.03 1.98
C ASP A 7 6.29 13.09 2.82
N HIS A 8 5.46 12.27 2.17
CA HIS A 8 4.51 11.37 2.81
C HIS A 8 4.56 9.92 2.29
N THR A 9 5.54 9.57 1.45
CA THR A 9 5.78 8.20 0.98
C THR A 9 7.13 7.70 1.43
N THR A 10 7.25 6.40 1.72
CA THR A 10 8.53 5.81 2.19
C THR A 10 9.54 5.62 1.06
N LEU A 11 9.15 5.81 -0.19
CA LEU A 11 10.07 5.93 -1.33
C LEU A 11 10.65 7.35 -1.48
N CYS A 12 10.07 8.33 -0.80
CA CYS A 12 10.27 9.76 -1.04
C CYS A 12 10.20 10.08 -2.55
N LEU A 13 9.09 9.71 -3.18
CA LEU A 13 8.77 9.97 -4.59
C LEU A 13 7.34 10.50 -4.70
N GLY A 14 7.10 11.34 -5.71
CA GLY A 14 5.78 11.89 -6.02
C GLY A 14 5.70 13.41 -5.97
N GLY A 15 5.04 13.98 -6.97
CA GLY A 15 4.79 15.42 -7.10
C GLY A 15 3.68 15.94 -6.18
N PRO A 16 3.18 17.16 -6.44
CA PRO A 16 2.19 17.80 -5.59
C PRO A 16 0.79 17.16 -5.67
N ALA A 17 0.03 17.20 -4.58
CA ALA A 17 -1.42 17.00 -4.63
C ALA A 17 -2.15 18.34 -4.81
N ASP A 18 -3.21 18.37 -5.63
CA ASP A 18 -4.05 19.58 -5.82
C ASP A 18 -4.66 20.05 -4.49
N GLN A 19 -5.09 19.10 -3.65
CA GLN A 19 -5.53 19.36 -2.30
C GLN A 19 -5.02 18.27 -1.36
N PHE A 20 -4.35 18.66 -0.28
CA PHE A 20 -3.90 17.75 0.77
C PHE A 20 -4.60 18.06 2.09
N LEU A 21 -5.26 17.06 2.67
CA LEU A 21 -6.00 17.16 3.93
C LEU A 21 -5.43 16.16 4.93
N THR A 22 -5.27 16.56 6.19
CA THR A 22 -4.82 15.64 7.25
C THR A 22 -5.94 15.41 8.27
N HIS A 23 -6.34 14.16 8.45
CA HIS A 23 -7.34 13.76 9.44
C HIS A 23 -6.65 13.42 10.77
N THR A 24 -6.67 14.34 11.73
CA THR A 24 -6.02 14.19 13.05
C THR A 24 -6.96 13.81 14.19
N ALA A 25 -8.24 14.16 14.10
CA ALA A 25 -9.23 13.94 15.17
C ALA A 25 -10.55 13.35 14.61
N PRO A 26 -11.13 12.30 15.23
CA PRO A 26 -12.34 11.65 14.72
C PRO A 26 -13.53 12.59 14.53
N ALA A 27 -13.70 13.57 15.43
CA ALA A 27 -14.76 14.56 15.38
C ALA A 27 -14.72 15.46 14.13
N ALA A 28 -13.55 15.65 13.51
CA ALA A 28 -13.38 16.45 12.30
C ALA A 28 -13.73 15.69 10.99
N TRP A 29 -14.08 14.40 11.07
CA TRP A 29 -14.40 13.60 9.88
C TRP A 29 -15.53 14.19 9.00
N PRO A 30 -16.66 14.70 9.55
CA PRO A 30 -17.73 15.27 8.73
C PRO A 30 -17.23 16.46 7.87
N GLU A 31 -16.48 17.39 8.47
CA GLU A 31 -15.92 18.56 7.79
C GLU A 31 -14.95 18.15 6.68
N LEU A 32 -14.09 17.17 6.95
CA LEU A 32 -13.16 16.61 5.96
C LEU A 32 -13.87 15.93 4.79
N THR A 33 -14.95 15.18 5.04
CA THR A 33 -15.73 14.60 3.94
C THR A 33 -16.45 15.65 3.10
N HIS A 34 -16.95 16.72 3.71
CA HIS A 34 -17.53 17.84 2.98
C HIS A 34 -16.46 18.58 2.16
N ALA A 35 -15.26 18.77 2.71
CA ALA A 35 -14.14 19.39 2.01
C ALA A 35 -13.67 18.59 0.80
N ALA A 36 -13.51 17.27 0.95
CA ALA A 36 -13.07 16.38 -0.12
C ALA A 36 -14.09 16.27 -1.27
N ARG A 37 -15.40 16.29 -0.98
CA ARG A 37 -16.45 16.25 -2.03
C ARG A 37 -16.38 17.42 -3.02
N ARG A 38 -15.74 18.53 -2.68
CA ARG A 38 -15.60 19.69 -3.57
C ARG A 38 -14.72 19.43 -4.79
N SER A 39 -13.87 18.41 -4.79
CA SER A 39 -13.09 18.01 -5.97
C SER A 39 -13.88 17.14 -6.96
N GLY A 40 -15.13 16.79 -6.65
CA GLY A 40 -16.00 15.97 -7.50
C GLY A 40 -15.59 14.50 -7.65
N THR A 41 -14.47 14.10 -7.04
CA THR A 41 -13.91 12.75 -7.09
C THR A 41 -13.72 12.19 -5.68
N ALA A 42 -13.69 10.85 -5.55
CA ALA A 42 -13.37 10.23 -4.27
C ALA A 42 -11.87 10.41 -3.96
N PRO A 43 -11.50 10.79 -2.72
CA PRO A 43 -10.12 11.14 -2.40
C PRO A 43 -9.19 9.93 -2.35
N PHE A 44 -7.91 10.14 -2.67
CA PHE A 44 -6.86 9.17 -2.38
C PHE A 44 -6.56 9.16 -0.87
N VAL A 45 -6.80 8.03 -0.22
CA VAL A 45 -6.53 7.86 1.21
C VAL A 45 -5.09 7.40 1.42
N LEU A 46 -4.31 8.20 2.14
CA LEU A 46 -2.92 7.93 2.46
C LEU A 46 -2.76 7.56 3.95
N GLY A 47 -2.16 6.40 4.23
CA GLY A 47 -1.74 6.02 5.58
C GLY A 47 -0.36 6.60 5.90
N GLY A 48 0.61 5.72 6.18
CA GLY A 48 2.03 6.08 6.33
C GLY A 48 2.84 6.01 5.03
N GLY A 49 2.17 5.92 3.86
CA GLY A 49 2.82 5.88 2.55
C GLY A 49 3.80 4.74 2.29
N SER A 50 3.78 3.69 3.12
CA SER A 50 4.69 2.54 3.05
C SER A 50 4.46 1.57 1.90
N ASN A 51 3.37 1.77 1.16
CA ASN A 51 2.92 0.91 0.07
C ASN A 51 2.29 1.74 -1.06
N THR A 52 2.87 2.92 -1.31
CA THR A 52 2.37 3.91 -2.27
C THR A 52 3.50 4.34 -3.20
N LEU A 53 3.26 4.22 -4.51
CA LEU A 53 4.06 4.85 -5.55
C LEU A 53 3.27 6.05 -6.07
N ALA A 54 3.69 7.26 -5.73
CA ALA A 54 3.08 8.49 -6.21
C ALA A 54 3.83 9.00 -7.45
N ALA A 55 3.10 9.41 -8.49
CA ALA A 55 3.70 9.88 -9.73
C ALA A 55 4.38 11.25 -9.58
N ASP A 56 5.47 11.49 -10.32
CA ASP A 56 6.21 12.77 -10.29
C ASP A 56 5.35 13.96 -10.75
N THR A 57 4.34 13.71 -11.60
CA THR A 57 3.36 14.72 -12.03
C THR A 57 2.40 15.14 -10.92
N GLY A 58 2.37 14.41 -9.80
CA GLY A 58 1.45 14.64 -8.69
C GLY A 58 0.13 13.88 -8.79
N TYR A 59 -0.85 14.32 -7.99
CA TYR A 59 -2.19 13.75 -7.94
C TYR A 59 -3.27 14.83 -8.16
N PRO A 60 -4.06 14.74 -9.25
CA PRO A 60 -5.03 15.77 -9.65
C PRO A 60 -6.35 15.67 -8.84
N GLY A 61 -6.27 15.87 -7.53
CA GLY A 61 -7.44 15.76 -6.66
C GLY A 61 -7.09 15.80 -5.17
N THR A 62 -8.07 15.40 -4.36
CA THR A 62 -7.93 15.42 -2.90
C THR A 62 -7.18 14.18 -2.40
N VAL A 63 -6.13 14.40 -1.62
CA VAL A 63 -5.45 13.38 -0.80
C VAL A 63 -5.85 13.59 0.66
N ILE A 64 -6.26 12.52 1.35
CA ILE A 64 -6.52 12.53 2.79
C ILE A 64 -5.49 11.66 3.50
N ARG A 65 -4.59 12.29 4.27
CA ARG A 65 -3.66 11.60 5.17
C ARG A 65 -4.36 11.23 6.48
N MET A 66 -4.35 9.95 6.83
CA MET A 66 -4.92 9.42 8.06
C MET A 66 -3.89 9.52 9.20
N ALA A 67 -4.08 10.49 10.09
CA ALA A 67 -3.18 10.80 11.20
C ALA A 67 -3.87 10.75 12.58
N THR A 68 -5.09 10.19 12.66
CA THR A 68 -5.78 9.97 13.94
C THR A 68 -4.97 9.06 14.85
N ARG A 69 -5.14 9.27 16.16
CA ARG A 69 -4.48 8.51 17.23
C ARG A 69 -5.49 8.11 18.29
N GLY A 70 -5.24 6.97 18.93
CA GLY A 70 -6.04 6.49 20.05
C GLY A 70 -6.30 4.99 19.98
N ILE A 71 -6.12 4.33 21.13
CA ILE A 71 -6.40 2.92 21.36
C ILE A 71 -7.35 2.85 22.56
N ALA A 72 -8.47 2.13 22.40
CA ALA A 72 -9.45 1.89 23.45
C ALA A 72 -9.56 0.38 23.71
N ILE A 73 -9.39 -0.01 24.97
CA ILE A 73 -9.49 -1.40 25.45
C ILE A 73 -10.86 -1.62 26.10
N ARG A 74 -11.52 -2.73 25.75
CA ARG A 74 -12.76 -3.18 26.40
C ARG A 74 -12.68 -4.69 26.70
N PRO A 75 -12.66 -5.11 27.97
CA PRO A 75 -12.77 -6.53 28.34
C PRO A 75 -14.06 -7.17 27.80
N LEU A 76 -14.00 -8.44 27.42
CA LEU A 76 -15.15 -9.22 26.95
C LEU A 76 -15.50 -10.42 27.85
N GLY A 77 -14.70 -10.71 28.88
CA GLY A 77 -14.73 -11.97 29.64
C GLY A 77 -13.67 -12.96 29.15
N ASP A 78 -13.39 -14.02 29.91
CA ASP A 78 -12.52 -15.16 29.52
C ASP A 78 -11.15 -14.78 28.91
N ASN A 79 -10.49 -13.77 29.51
CA ASN A 79 -9.27 -13.13 28.99
C ASN A 79 -9.37 -12.50 27.59
N LEU A 80 -10.55 -12.49 26.96
CA LEU A 80 -10.79 -11.83 25.68
C LEU A 80 -10.92 -10.30 25.86
N VAL A 81 -10.36 -9.59 24.88
CA VAL A 81 -10.29 -8.13 24.88
C VAL A 81 -10.62 -7.60 23.49
N GLU A 82 -11.57 -6.67 23.40
CA GLU A 82 -11.76 -5.85 22.21
C GLU A 82 -10.84 -4.64 22.28
N VAL A 83 -9.96 -4.49 21.28
CA VAL A 83 -9.06 -3.33 21.13
C VAL A 83 -9.53 -2.55 19.91
N THR A 84 -10.05 -1.34 20.11
CA THR A 84 -10.47 -0.43 19.03
C THR A 84 -9.41 0.64 18.81
N VAL A 85 -8.92 0.77 17.59
CA VAL A 85 -7.75 1.55 17.22
C VAL A 85 -8.08 2.51 16.08
N GLN A 86 -7.64 3.76 16.20
CA GLN A 86 -7.80 4.75 15.15
C GLN A 86 -6.99 4.42 13.88
N ALA A 87 -7.57 4.67 12.70
CA ALA A 87 -6.96 4.27 11.43
C ALA A 87 -5.57 4.86 11.15
N GLY A 88 -5.25 6.02 11.71
CA GLY A 88 -3.93 6.64 11.59
C GLY A 88 -2.85 6.03 12.48
N GLU A 89 -3.18 5.23 13.51
CA GLU A 89 -2.24 4.71 14.49
C GLU A 89 -1.18 3.81 13.82
N PRO A 90 0.14 4.00 14.05
CA PRO A 90 1.17 3.18 13.40
C PRO A 90 1.04 1.71 13.83
N LEU A 91 1.09 0.78 12.86
CA LEU A 91 0.89 -0.64 13.14
C LEU A 91 1.93 -1.21 14.11
N GLY A 92 3.21 -0.82 13.95
CA GLY A 92 4.28 -1.20 14.88
C GLY A 92 4.05 -0.70 16.31
N SER A 93 3.53 0.52 16.48
CA SER A 93 3.19 1.08 17.79
C SER A 93 2.02 0.35 18.45
N LEU A 94 1.00 -0.03 17.66
CA LEU A 94 -0.09 -0.88 18.14
C LEU A 94 0.43 -2.24 18.62
N VAL A 95 1.30 -2.90 17.84
CA VAL A 95 1.87 -4.20 18.25
C VAL A 95 2.66 -4.07 19.55
N ALA A 96 3.54 -3.05 19.65
CA ALA A 96 4.30 -2.79 20.87
C ALA A 96 3.39 -2.56 22.10
N PHE A 97 2.34 -1.74 21.94
CA PHE A 97 1.31 -1.53 22.97
C PHE A 97 0.65 -2.84 23.39
N THR A 98 0.25 -3.69 22.44
CA THR A 98 -0.38 -4.98 22.77
C THR A 98 0.56 -5.94 23.49
N VAL A 99 1.87 -5.91 23.21
CA VAL A 99 2.86 -6.70 23.95
C VAL A 99 2.99 -6.21 25.40
N THR A 100 3.08 -4.90 25.63
CA THR A 100 3.11 -4.30 26.97
C THR A 100 1.85 -4.64 27.79
N GLU A 101 0.68 -4.58 27.17
CA GLU A 101 -0.62 -4.92 27.79
C GLU A 101 -0.87 -6.45 27.93
N SER A 102 0.12 -7.28 27.60
CA SER A 102 0.03 -8.74 27.57
C SER A 102 -1.13 -9.27 26.71
N LEU A 103 -1.41 -8.62 25.58
CA LEU A 103 -2.46 -8.96 24.61
C LEU A 103 -1.86 -9.67 23.39
N SER A 104 -2.02 -10.99 23.33
CA SER A 104 -1.58 -11.83 22.22
C SER A 104 -2.64 -11.90 21.11
N GLY A 105 -2.20 -11.90 19.84
CA GLY A 105 -3.06 -12.02 18.65
C GLY A 105 -2.60 -11.21 17.42
N ILE A 106 -1.65 -10.28 17.56
CA ILE A 106 -1.02 -9.51 16.45
C ILE A 106 0.50 -9.37 16.57
N GLU A 107 1.12 -10.11 17.49
CA GLU A 107 2.55 -10.01 17.82
C GLU A 107 3.48 -10.24 16.62
N TYR A 108 3.04 -11.02 15.63
CA TYR A 108 3.82 -11.35 14.44
C TYR A 108 3.64 -10.33 13.30
N LEU A 109 2.79 -9.32 13.48
CA LEU A 109 2.67 -8.16 12.59
C LEU A 109 3.67 -7.04 12.95
N GLY A 110 4.49 -7.24 13.98
CA GLY A 110 5.53 -6.30 14.41
C GLY A 110 6.49 -5.91 13.29
N GLY A 111 6.93 -4.66 13.28
CA GLY A 111 7.90 -4.16 12.29
C GLY A 111 7.38 -4.03 10.85
N ILE A 112 6.06 -4.19 10.61
CA ILE A 112 5.44 -3.86 9.33
C ILE A 112 5.20 -2.33 9.27
N PRO A 113 5.76 -1.60 8.29
CA PRO A 113 5.56 -0.16 8.20
C PRO A 113 4.16 0.23 7.71
N GLY A 114 3.62 1.33 8.25
CA GLY A 114 2.32 1.88 7.86
C GLY A 114 1.38 2.05 9.05
N THR A 115 0.10 2.28 8.76
CA THR A 115 -0.94 2.54 9.78
C THR A 115 -1.91 1.38 9.90
N THR A 116 -2.53 1.26 11.08
CA THR A 116 -3.49 0.22 11.43
C THR A 116 -4.69 0.21 10.49
N GLY A 117 -5.18 1.38 10.05
CA GLY A 117 -6.27 1.48 9.08
C GLY A 117 -5.89 1.07 7.66
N ALA A 118 -4.61 1.06 7.30
CA ALA A 118 -4.14 0.55 6.01
C ALA A 118 -4.00 -0.99 5.99
N ALA A 119 -3.77 -1.62 7.14
CA ALA A 119 -3.53 -3.07 7.23
C ALA A 119 -4.69 -3.93 6.65
N PRO A 120 -5.98 -3.64 6.91
CA PRO A 120 -7.08 -4.38 6.28
C PRO A 120 -7.16 -4.22 4.76
N VAL A 121 -6.63 -3.13 4.18
CA VAL A 121 -6.76 -2.87 2.73
C VAL A 121 -6.15 -3.99 1.91
N GLN A 122 -4.98 -4.49 2.31
CA GLN A 122 -4.34 -5.64 1.67
C GLN A 122 -4.39 -6.91 2.53
N ASN A 123 -5.17 -6.94 3.62
CA ASN A 123 -5.11 -8.01 4.62
C ASN A 123 -3.66 -8.35 5.04
N THR A 124 -2.96 -7.33 5.52
CA THR A 124 -1.54 -7.41 5.91
C THR A 124 -1.28 -8.60 6.84
N GLY A 125 -0.24 -9.37 6.53
CA GLY A 125 0.17 -10.52 7.32
C GLY A 125 1.66 -10.83 7.20
N ALA A 126 2.19 -11.49 8.22
CA ALA A 126 3.56 -11.99 8.30
C ALA A 126 3.62 -13.21 9.25
N TYR A 127 4.63 -14.07 9.07
CA TYR A 127 4.89 -15.26 9.92
C TYR A 127 3.68 -16.18 10.21
N GLY A 128 2.73 -16.25 9.27
CA GLY A 128 1.53 -17.09 9.37
C GLY A 128 0.37 -16.48 10.18
N GLN A 129 0.42 -15.19 10.48
CA GLN A 129 -0.65 -14.38 11.08
C GLN A 129 -1.05 -13.26 10.11
N GLN A 130 -2.34 -12.91 10.09
CA GLN A 130 -2.92 -11.84 9.27
C GLN A 130 -3.82 -10.94 10.12
N VAL A 131 -4.00 -9.67 9.74
CA VAL A 131 -4.90 -8.75 10.46
C VAL A 131 -6.35 -9.26 10.49
N SER A 132 -6.79 -10.01 9.48
CA SER A 132 -8.10 -10.68 9.46
C SER A 132 -8.31 -11.69 10.59
N ASP A 133 -7.25 -12.28 11.14
CA ASP A 133 -7.34 -13.37 12.11
C ASP A 133 -7.90 -12.91 13.47
N THR A 134 -7.75 -11.62 13.78
CA THR A 134 -8.26 -11.00 15.01
C THR A 134 -9.30 -9.90 14.76
N LEU A 135 -9.53 -9.48 13.52
CA LEU A 135 -10.50 -8.44 13.21
C LEU A 135 -11.92 -8.83 13.63
N THR A 136 -12.64 -7.93 14.29
CA THR A 136 -14.08 -8.08 14.59
C THR A 136 -14.96 -7.05 13.90
N ARG A 137 -14.42 -5.84 13.64
CA ARG A 137 -15.17 -4.74 13.02
C ARG A 137 -14.23 -3.71 12.40
N LEU A 138 -14.68 -3.08 11.34
CA LEU A 138 -14.15 -1.82 10.81
C LEU A 138 -15.25 -0.77 10.84
N THR A 139 -14.91 0.47 11.17
CA THR A 139 -15.75 1.63 10.83
C THR A 139 -15.18 2.27 9.57
N VAL A 140 -16.00 2.45 8.55
CA VAL A 140 -15.59 2.96 7.23
C VAL A 140 -16.52 4.06 6.74
N HIS A 141 -16.02 5.07 6.03
CA HIS A 141 -16.84 5.91 5.18
C HIS A 141 -16.99 5.25 3.80
N ASP A 142 -18.22 5.09 3.32
CA ASP A 142 -18.55 4.57 1.98
C ASP A 142 -18.90 5.77 1.09
N TRP A 143 -17.94 6.22 0.27
CA TRP A 143 -18.07 7.44 -0.56
C TRP A 143 -19.21 7.33 -1.57
N ALA A 144 -19.50 6.12 -2.08
CA ALA A 144 -20.62 5.89 -3.00
C ALA A 144 -22.00 6.04 -2.30
N LEU A 145 -22.07 5.83 -0.99
CA LEU A 145 -23.29 6.05 -0.19
C LEU A 145 -23.24 7.34 0.63
N GLY A 146 -22.15 8.10 0.55
CA GLY A 146 -21.92 9.34 1.29
C GLY A 146 -21.98 9.23 2.82
N ARG A 147 -21.86 8.03 3.40
CA ARG A 147 -22.12 7.79 4.84
C ARG A 147 -21.14 6.82 5.49
N THR A 148 -21.00 6.94 6.81
CA THR A 148 -20.21 6.00 7.63
C THR A 148 -20.99 4.72 7.91
N ARG A 149 -20.30 3.58 7.89
CA ARG A 149 -20.84 2.23 8.07
C ARG A 149 -19.91 1.42 8.97
N LYS A 150 -20.46 0.44 9.68
CA LYS A 150 -19.69 -0.61 10.35
C LYS A 150 -19.70 -1.86 9.49
N LEU A 151 -18.54 -2.43 9.23
CA LEU A 151 -18.36 -3.68 8.48
C LEU A 151 -17.80 -4.76 9.40
N ARG A 152 -18.28 -5.99 9.23
CA ARG A 152 -17.71 -7.20 9.84
C ARG A 152 -16.70 -7.87 8.89
N PRO A 153 -15.83 -8.79 9.37
CA PRO A 153 -14.82 -9.45 8.53
C PRO A 153 -15.40 -10.20 7.32
N ASP A 154 -16.55 -10.87 7.47
CA ASP A 154 -17.24 -11.58 6.40
C ASP A 154 -17.64 -10.66 5.24
N GLN A 155 -17.94 -9.39 5.54
CA GLN A 155 -18.30 -8.38 4.54
C GLN A 155 -17.07 -7.77 3.85
N CYS A 156 -15.87 -7.97 4.40
CA CYS A 156 -14.63 -7.39 3.89
C CYS A 156 -13.95 -8.23 2.80
N ARG A 157 -14.41 -9.48 2.57
CA ARG A 157 -13.92 -10.39 1.52
C ARG A 157 -12.39 -10.53 1.51
N PHE A 158 -11.79 -10.80 2.67
CA PHE A 158 -10.35 -10.98 2.79
C PHE A 158 -9.86 -12.23 2.06
N GLY A 159 -8.63 -12.15 1.56
CA GLY A 159 -7.88 -13.26 1.02
C GLY A 159 -6.38 -12.96 1.03
N TYR A 160 -5.60 -13.73 0.26
CA TYR A 160 -4.16 -13.51 0.13
C TYR A 160 -3.87 -12.14 -0.52
N TRP A 161 -3.34 -11.21 0.27
CA TRP A 161 -3.00 -9.83 -0.12
C TRP A 161 -4.14 -9.03 -0.78
N THR A 162 -5.39 -9.31 -0.39
CA THR A 162 -6.60 -8.73 -1.00
C THR A 162 -7.77 -8.57 -0.02
N SER A 163 -8.67 -7.65 -0.37
CA SER A 163 -9.91 -7.33 0.34
C SER A 163 -10.90 -6.61 -0.60
N THR A 164 -12.12 -6.37 -0.13
CA THR A 164 -13.09 -5.47 -0.79
C THR A 164 -12.55 -4.04 -1.00
N PHE A 165 -11.63 -3.57 -0.14
CA PHE A 165 -11.04 -2.23 -0.23
C PHE A 165 -10.01 -2.14 -1.36
N LYS A 166 -9.32 -3.24 -1.68
CA LYS A 166 -8.39 -3.33 -2.81
C LYS A 166 -9.12 -3.57 -4.14
N THR A 167 -10.23 -4.30 -4.12
CA THR A 167 -11.03 -4.58 -5.34
C THR A 167 -12.05 -3.49 -5.66
N GLN A 168 -12.38 -2.60 -4.73
CA GLN A 168 -13.19 -1.39 -4.94
C GLN A 168 -12.38 -0.14 -4.52
N PRO A 169 -11.30 0.20 -5.25
CA PRO A 169 -10.46 1.36 -4.92
C PRO A 169 -11.27 2.66 -4.93
N GLY A 170 -10.91 3.59 -4.03
CA GLY A 170 -11.59 4.89 -3.88
C GLY A 170 -12.91 4.86 -3.11
N ARG A 171 -13.62 3.72 -3.07
CA ARG A 171 -14.95 3.66 -2.47
C ARG A 171 -14.94 3.84 -0.95
N PHE A 172 -13.91 3.36 -0.25
CA PHE A 172 -13.91 3.27 1.21
C PHE A 172 -12.73 3.98 1.87
N THR A 173 -13.00 4.74 2.94
CA THR A 173 -11.97 5.18 3.91
C THR A 173 -12.18 4.44 5.23
N ILE A 174 -11.20 3.68 5.71
CA ILE A 174 -11.24 3.05 7.04
C ILE A 174 -10.91 4.12 8.09
N LEU A 175 -11.74 4.23 9.13
CA LEU A 175 -11.66 5.25 10.19
C LEU A 175 -11.17 4.67 11.52
N ASP A 176 -11.65 3.48 11.87
CA ASP A 176 -11.16 2.69 13.01
C ASP A 176 -11.24 1.18 12.74
N VAL A 177 -10.44 0.44 13.51
CA VAL A 177 -10.25 -1.01 13.45
C VAL A 177 -10.50 -1.60 14.83
N SER A 178 -11.42 -2.54 14.96
CA SER A 178 -11.64 -3.31 16.20
C SER A 178 -11.07 -4.72 16.05
N LEU A 179 -10.16 -5.09 16.95
CA LEU A 179 -9.51 -6.41 17.04
C LEU A 179 -9.98 -7.13 18.31
N ARG A 180 -10.01 -8.47 18.28
CA ARG A 180 -10.19 -9.33 19.46
C ARG A 180 -8.89 -10.04 19.77
N LEU A 181 -8.30 -9.69 20.90
CA LEU A 181 -7.04 -10.26 21.39
C LEU A 181 -7.29 -11.08 22.66
N THR A 182 -6.30 -11.88 23.06
CA THR A 182 -6.34 -12.64 24.32
C THR A 182 -5.29 -12.11 25.27
N ARG A 183 -5.69 -11.76 26.50
CA ARG A 183 -4.76 -11.43 27.57
C ARG A 183 -4.04 -12.70 28.06
N ARG A 184 -2.74 -12.79 27.81
CA ARG A 184 -1.85 -13.88 28.23
C ARG A 184 -0.39 -13.49 28.04
N THR A 185 0.49 -14.08 28.84
CA THR A 185 1.95 -13.89 28.78
C THR A 185 2.65 -14.63 27.63
N TYR A 186 1.96 -15.56 26.97
CA TYR A 186 2.49 -16.38 25.87
C TYR A 186 1.89 -16.01 24.50
N ALA A 187 2.67 -16.18 23.45
CA ALA A 187 2.27 -15.87 22.09
C ALA A 187 1.18 -16.81 21.52
N SER A 188 0.67 -16.41 20.37
CA SER A 188 -0.07 -17.25 19.44
C SER A 188 0.81 -18.42 18.95
N PRO A 189 0.25 -19.55 18.47
CA PRO A 189 1.08 -20.65 17.97
C PRO A 189 1.89 -20.19 16.75
N ILE A 190 3.20 -20.44 16.74
CA ILE A 190 4.04 -20.13 15.57
C ILE A 190 3.62 -21.02 14.40
N ARG A 191 3.33 -20.38 13.26
CA ARG A 191 2.90 -21.04 12.01
C ARG A 191 3.91 -20.93 10.88
N TYR A 192 5.09 -20.38 11.15
CA TYR A 192 6.15 -20.15 10.17
C TYR A 192 7.46 -20.77 10.64
N GLN A 193 7.93 -21.79 9.91
CA GLN A 193 9.05 -22.64 10.35
C GLN A 193 10.30 -21.83 10.71
N HIS A 194 10.70 -20.87 9.86
CA HIS A 194 11.89 -20.05 10.09
C HIS A 194 11.87 -19.26 11.41
N LEU A 195 10.69 -18.82 11.87
CA LEU A 195 10.55 -18.15 13.17
C LEU A 195 10.59 -19.16 14.34
N ALA A 196 10.10 -20.38 14.11
CA ALA A 196 10.20 -21.47 15.07
C ALA A 196 11.67 -21.89 15.26
N ASP A 197 12.40 -22.03 14.15
CA ASP A 197 13.84 -22.32 14.11
C ASP A 197 14.65 -21.23 14.83
N ALA A 198 14.40 -19.95 14.50
CA ALA A 198 15.08 -18.80 15.10
C ALA A 198 14.85 -18.65 16.62
N LEU A 199 13.74 -19.19 17.13
CA LEU A 199 13.40 -19.22 18.56
C LEU A 199 13.72 -20.58 19.24
N ALA A 200 14.30 -21.54 18.51
CA ALA A 200 14.56 -22.90 18.98
C ALA A 200 13.30 -23.61 19.56
N VAL A 201 12.12 -23.34 18.99
CA VAL A 201 10.85 -23.94 19.41
C VAL A 201 10.23 -24.77 18.28
N ARG A 202 9.45 -25.79 18.63
CA ARG A 202 8.66 -26.54 17.64
C ARG A 202 7.61 -25.65 16.96
N LEU A 203 7.30 -25.97 15.69
CA LEU A 203 6.13 -25.41 15.00
C LEU A 203 4.85 -25.66 15.83
N GLY A 204 3.96 -24.68 15.89
CA GLY A 204 2.81 -24.67 16.80
C GLY A 204 3.15 -24.38 18.28
N GLY A 205 4.43 -24.18 18.61
CA GLY A 205 4.88 -23.72 19.92
C GLY A 205 4.39 -22.29 20.24
N ARG A 206 4.34 -21.99 21.54
CA ARG A 206 3.89 -20.70 22.09
C ARG A 206 4.97 -20.14 23.03
N PRO A 207 6.01 -19.47 22.51
CA PRO A 207 7.02 -18.83 23.35
C PRO A 207 6.43 -17.63 24.12
N PRO A 208 7.15 -17.06 25.11
CA PRO A 208 6.77 -15.83 25.78
C PRO A 208 6.49 -14.69 24.78
N LEU A 209 5.44 -13.91 25.04
CA LEU A 209 4.88 -12.94 24.09
C LEU A 209 5.92 -11.88 23.65
N ALA A 210 6.72 -11.37 24.60
CA ALA A 210 7.74 -10.37 24.33
C ALA A 210 8.90 -10.93 23.49
N GLU A 211 9.38 -12.15 23.79
CA GLU A 211 10.42 -12.83 23.02
C GLU A 211 9.96 -13.10 21.58
N ALA A 212 8.72 -13.55 21.41
CA ALA A 212 8.13 -13.84 20.11
C ALA A 212 8.02 -12.59 19.23
N ALA A 213 7.63 -11.46 19.83
CA ALA A 213 7.56 -10.17 19.14
C ALA A 213 8.96 -9.63 18.78
N GLN A 214 9.93 -9.74 19.69
CA GLN A 214 11.31 -9.31 19.44
C GLN A 214 11.99 -10.15 18.35
N ALA A 215 11.84 -11.47 18.36
CA ALA A 215 12.37 -12.34 17.31
C ALA A 215 11.81 -12.00 15.92
N VAL A 216 10.54 -11.59 15.83
CA VAL A 216 9.98 -11.06 14.57
C VAL A 216 10.63 -9.74 14.17
N LEU A 217 10.85 -8.80 15.09
CA LEU A 217 11.55 -7.55 14.78
C LEU A 217 12.99 -7.80 14.28
N THR A 218 13.73 -8.69 14.96
CA THR A 218 15.09 -9.09 14.58
C THR A 218 15.13 -9.80 13.23
N ASP A 219 14.27 -10.78 12.97
CA ASP A 219 14.21 -11.46 11.66
C ASP A 219 13.88 -10.48 10.53
N ARG A 220 12.90 -9.59 10.75
CA ARG A 220 12.54 -8.56 9.77
C ARG A 220 13.71 -7.61 9.50
N HIS A 221 14.42 -7.19 10.53
CA HIS A 221 15.59 -6.32 10.39
C HIS A 221 16.68 -7.00 9.55
N ASN A 222 17.11 -8.19 9.97
CA ASN A 222 18.16 -8.98 9.32
C ASN A 222 17.84 -9.29 7.85
N ARG A 223 16.55 -9.41 7.51
CA ARG A 223 16.09 -9.74 6.15
C ARG A 223 15.69 -8.52 5.31
N GLY A 224 15.96 -7.29 5.77
CA GLY A 224 15.64 -6.05 5.03
C GLY A 224 14.14 -5.80 4.84
N LEU A 225 13.32 -6.16 5.84
CA LEU A 225 11.86 -6.00 5.87
C LEU A 225 11.39 -4.85 6.78
N THR A 226 12.31 -4.18 7.48
CA THR A 226 12.08 -2.92 8.20
C THR A 226 12.56 -1.73 7.37
N LEU A 227 12.03 -0.53 7.60
CA LEU A 227 12.59 0.71 7.04
C LEU A 227 13.84 1.12 7.83
N PRO A 228 15.02 1.22 7.19
CA PRO A 228 16.21 1.82 7.81
C PRO A 228 16.05 3.33 7.99
N ALA A 229 16.70 3.90 9.01
CA ALA A 229 16.74 5.35 9.21
C ALA A 229 17.64 6.10 8.21
N GLY A 230 18.48 5.37 7.45
CA GLY A 230 19.42 5.95 6.49
C GLY A 230 20.08 4.88 5.61
N GLY A 231 20.94 5.32 4.69
CA GLY A 231 21.64 4.43 3.75
C GLY A 231 20.82 4.07 2.49
N PRO A 232 21.37 3.18 1.63
CA PRO A 232 20.87 2.93 0.27
C PRO A 232 19.48 2.28 0.18
N ASP A 233 18.96 1.81 1.31
CA ASP A 233 17.68 1.08 1.43
C ASP A 233 16.66 1.82 2.33
N ALA A 234 16.96 3.05 2.78
CA ALA A 234 16.05 3.87 3.59
C ALA A 234 14.74 4.20 2.85
N ARG A 235 14.85 4.44 1.54
CA ARG A 235 13.74 4.82 0.65
C ARG A 235 13.20 3.59 -0.07
N GLN A 236 12.21 2.90 0.50
CA GLN A 236 11.67 1.65 -0.05
C GLN A 236 10.17 1.47 0.23
N ALA A 237 9.49 0.63 -0.55
CA ALA A 237 8.09 0.22 -0.32
C ALA A 237 7.97 -1.27 0.07
N GLY A 238 9.05 -1.87 0.59
CA GLY A 238 9.13 -3.30 0.86
C GLY A 238 9.00 -4.15 -0.41
N SER A 239 8.38 -5.33 -0.28
CA SER A 239 8.27 -6.30 -1.38
C SER A 239 7.24 -5.86 -2.44
N VAL A 240 7.73 -5.50 -3.64
CA VAL A 240 6.91 -4.87 -4.68
C VAL A 240 6.08 -5.85 -5.52
N PHE A 241 6.37 -7.14 -5.47
CA PHE A 241 5.67 -8.21 -6.18
C PHE A 241 5.07 -9.23 -5.21
N LEU A 242 3.86 -9.71 -5.53
CA LEU A 242 3.22 -10.80 -4.79
C LEU A 242 3.78 -12.16 -5.24
N ASN A 243 3.78 -13.17 -4.36
CA ASN A 243 4.16 -14.54 -4.74
C ASN A 243 3.14 -15.09 -5.77
N PRO A 244 3.56 -15.37 -7.02
CA PRO A 244 2.65 -15.84 -8.06
C PRO A 244 2.11 -17.23 -7.73
N SER A 245 0.85 -17.47 -8.05
CA SER A 245 0.28 -18.82 -8.06
C SER A 245 0.93 -19.65 -9.16
N VAL A 246 1.18 -20.92 -8.89
CA VAL A 246 1.84 -21.86 -9.82
C VAL A 246 1.07 -23.18 -9.91
N ALA A 247 1.02 -23.76 -11.10
CA ALA A 247 0.45 -25.08 -11.33
C ALA A 247 1.32 -26.19 -10.69
N PRO A 248 0.77 -27.38 -10.39
CA PRO A 248 1.53 -28.45 -9.73
C PRO A 248 2.84 -28.83 -10.44
N ALA A 249 2.84 -28.95 -11.78
CA ALA A 249 4.04 -29.24 -12.56
C ALA A 249 5.12 -28.15 -12.44
N GLN A 250 4.72 -26.88 -12.46
CA GLN A 250 5.63 -25.75 -12.25
C GLN A 250 6.20 -25.77 -10.83
N ALA A 251 5.36 -26.09 -9.84
CA ALA A 251 5.78 -26.19 -8.44
C ALA A 251 6.77 -27.34 -8.21
N THR A 252 6.63 -28.47 -8.90
CA THR A 252 7.62 -29.56 -8.90
C THR A 252 8.94 -29.11 -9.51
N ALA A 253 8.92 -28.46 -10.68
CA ALA A 253 10.12 -27.94 -11.33
C ALA A 253 10.87 -26.90 -10.47
N ILE A 254 10.13 -26.00 -9.82
CA ILE A 254 10.69 -24.99 -8.91
C ILE A 254 11.34 -25.66 -7.70
N ARG A 255 10.68 -26.65 -7.06
CA ARG A 255 11.28 -27.40 -5.94
C ARG A 255 12.54 -28.18 -6.37
N ALA A 256 12.53 -28.79 -7.55
CA ALA A 256 13.69 -29.51 -8.09
C ALA A 256 14.90 -28.58 -8.34
N ALA A 257 14.65 -27.30 -8.62
CA ALA A 257 15.67 -26.26 -8.71
C ALA A 257 16.04 -25.62 -7.35
N GLY A 258 15.58 -26.17 -6.22
CA GLY A 258 15.80 -25.63 -4.87
C GLY A 258 14.95 -24.40 -4.53
N GLY A 259 13.95 -24.07 -5.34
CA GLY A 259 13.10 -22.89 -5.17
C GLY A 259 11.97 -23.08 -4.14
N PRO A 260 11.70 -22.09 -3.27
CA PRO A 260 10.61 -22.17 -2.31
C PRO A 260 9.23 -22.13 -2.98
N VAL A 261 8.38 -23.09 -2.62
CA VAL A 261 6.94 -23.09 -2.93
C VAL A 261 6.14 -23.18 -1.63
N HIS A 262 5.24 -22.22 -1.43
CA HIS A 262 4.36 -22.14 -0.28
C HIS A 262 2.96 -22.66 -0.63
N HIS A 263 2.28 -23.24 0.35
CA HIS A 263 0.87 -23.62 0.23
C HIS A 263 0.00 -22.60 0.94
N SER A 264 -1.09 -22.21 0.28
CA SER A 264 -2.15 -21.38 0.87
C SER A 264 -3.22 -22.30 1.50
N PRO A 265 -4.05 -21.82 2.45
CA PRO A 265 -5.11 -22.63 3.07
C PRO A 265 -6.17 -23.17 2.10
N ASP A 266 -6.33 -22.53 0.93
CA ASP A 266 -7.19 -22.98 -0.17
C ASP A 266 -6.56 -24.07 -1.05
N GLY A 267 -5.40 -24.62 -0.65
CA GLY A 267 -4.62 -25.60 -1.40
C GLY A 267 -3.77 -25.02 -2.54
N SER A 268 -3.91 -23.72 -2.87
CA SER A 268 -3.16 -23.11 -3.96
C SER A 268 -1.66 -23.01 -3.65
N GLN A 269 -0.83 -23.37 -4.62
CA GLN A 269 0.62 -23.31 -4.53
C GLN A 269 1.14 -21.97 -5.06
N ARG A 270 2.09 -21.36 -4.35
CA ARG A 270 2.68 -20.06 -4.70
C ARG A 270 4.21 -20.12 -4.63
N ALA A 271 4.88 -19.72 -5.69
CA ALA A 271 6.35 -19.66 -5.72
C ALA A 271 6.87 -18.38 -5.07
N SER A 272 8.07 -18.42 -4.48
CA SER A 272 8.74 -17.21 -3.99
C SER A 272 9.08 -16.25 -5.14
N ALA A 273 8.47 -15.07 -5.15
CA ALA A 273 8.75 -14.04 -6.15
C ALA A 273 10.20 -13.54 -6.09
N GLY A 274 10.79 -13.47 -4.89
CA GLY A 274 12.20 -13.09 -4.70
C GLY A 274 13.17 -14.09 -5.33
N TRP A 275 12.94 -15.38 -5.10
CA TRP A 275 13.75 -16.43 -5.72
C TRP A 275 13.63 -16.41 -7.25
N LEU A 276 12.41 -16.23 -7.79
CA LEU A 276 12.19 -16.12 -9.24
C LEU A 276 12.89 -14.90 -9.87
N LEU A 277 13.01 -13.79 -9.14
CA LEU A 277 13.77 -12.60 -9.57
C LEU A 277 15.28 -12.87 -9.59
N GLU A 278 15.81 -13.54 -8.57
CA GLU A 278 17.21 -13.94 -8.49
C GLU A 278 17.59 -14.92 -9.62
N GLN A 279 16.73 -15.90 -9.92
CA GLN A 279 16.90 -16.79 -11.09
C GLN A 279 16.82 -16.06 -12.44
N ALA A 280 16.20 -14.88 -12.48
CA ALA A 280 16.15 -13.99 -13.64
C ALA A 280 17.31 -12.96 -13.69
N GLY A 281 18.25 -13.01 -12.72
CA GLY A 281 19.42 -12.14 -12.68
C GLY A 281 19.24 -10.82 -11.91
N PHE A 282 18.07 -10.59 -11.30
CA PHE A 282 17.85 -9.46 -10.39
C PHE A 282 18.33 -9.89 -8.99
N LEU A 283 19.57 -9.53 -8.66
CA LEU A 283 20.18 -9.83 -7.36
C LEU A 283 20.03 -8.64 -6.40
N PRO A 284 20.27 -8.82 -5.09
CA PRO A 284 20.39 -7.70 -4.17
C PRO A 284 21.39 -6.66 -4.68
N GLY A 285 21.06 -5.37 -4.55
CA GLY A 285 21.86 -4.25 -5.04
C GLY A 285 21.83 -4.00 -6.56
N THR A 286 21.24 -4.89 -7.39
CA THR A 286 21.12 -4.70 -8.85
C THR A 286 20.38 -3.41 -9.19
N ARG A 287 20.94 -2.57 -10.08
CA ARG A 287 20.24 -1.40 -10.64
C ARG A 287 19.15 -1.85 -11.61
N VAL A 288 17.93 -1.38 -11.41
CA VAL A 288 16.77 -1.69 -12.26
C VAL A 288 16.52 -0.56 -13.27
N SER A 289 16.71 0.70 -12.88
CA SER A 289 16.59 1.88 -13.75
C SER A 289 17.45 3.05 -13.20
N PRO A 290 17.46 4.26 -13.79
CA PRO A 290 18.03 5.44 -13.14
C PRO A 290 17.43 5.67 -11.74
N GLY A 291 18.30 5.76 -10.73
CA GLY A 291 17.92 5.92 -9.32
C GLY A 291 17.23 4.73 -8.64
N VAL A 292 16.70 3.73 -9.36
CA VAL A 292 15.97 2.59 -8.77
C VAL A 292 16.81 1.32 -8.76
N TYR A 293 16.88 0.67 -7.61
CA TYR A 293 17.71 -0.51 -7.34
C TYR A 293 16.90 -1.59 -6.62
N CYS A 294 17.28 -2.85 -6.76
CA CYS A 294 17.00 -3.86 -5.75
C CYS A 294 17.72 -3.50 -4.45
N SER A 295 17.08 -3.72 -3.30
CA SER A 295 17.69 -3.47 -1.98
C SER A 295 18.96 -4.30 -1.78
N GLN A 296 19.87 -3.85 -0.92
CA GLN A 296 21.10 -4.57 -0.59
C GLN A 296 20.84 -5.91 0.12
N ALA A 297 19.68 -6.04 0.78
CA ALA A 297 19.30 -7.26 1.50
C ALA A 297 18.49 -8.28 0.66
N ARG A 298 17.82 -7.85 -0.42
CA ARG A 298 16.89 -8.70 -1.21
C ARG A 298 16.54 -8.15 -2.59
N ALA A 299 16.40 -9.04 -3.56
CA ALA A 299 15.92 -8.73 -4.91
C ALA A 299 14.46 -8.21 -4.94
N LEU A 300 13.59 -8.71 -4.06
CA LEU A 300 12.14 -8.46 -4.08
C LEU A 300 11.73 -7.06 -3.61
N THR A 301 12.63 -6.34 -2.91
CA THR A 301 12.40 -4.96 -2.49
C THR A 301 13.09 -4.01 -3.46
N LEU A 302 12.37 -3.00 -3.94
CA LEU A 302 12.95 -1.89 -4.68
C LEU A 302 13.19 -0.68 -3.78
N THR A 303 14.32 0.00 -4.01
CA THR A 303 14.73 1.19 -3.29
C THR A 303 14.99 2.34 -4.26
N ALA A 304 14.62 3.54 -3.84
CA ALA A 304 14.78 4.78 -4.60
C ALA A 304 15.99 5.55 -4.06
N ARG A 305 16.89 5.97 -4.94
CA ARG A 305 18.08 6.77 -4.63
C ARG A 305 18.00 8.11 -5.36
N ASP A 306 19.07 8.89 -5.32
CA ASP A 306 19.09 10.20 -5.98
C ASP A 306 18.92 10.04 -7.50
N GLY A 307 18.13 10.94 -8.10
CA GLY A 307 17.71 10.83 -9.50
C GLY A 307 16.66 9.74 -9.79
N ALA A 308 16.12 9.05 -8.77
CA ALA A 308 14.96 8.18 -8.96
C ALA A 308 13.70 9.00 -9.29
N THR A 309 12.91 8.49 -10.24
CA THR A 309 11.66 9.09 -10.71
C THR A 309 10.54 8.06 -10.69
N ALA A 310 9.31 8.53 -10.49
CA ALA A 310 8.08 7.78 -10.63
C ALA A 310 7.28 8.33 -11.82
N PRO A 311 7.73 8.11 -13.08
CA PRO A 311 6.99 8.54 -14.25
C PRO A 311 5.64 7.81 -14.32
N LEU A 312 4.64 8.46 -14.90
CA LEU A 312 3.33 7.84 -15.14
C LEU A 312 3.51 6.55 -15.96
N PRO A 313 2.87 5.43 -15.58
CA PRO A 313 2.82 4.27 -16.47
C PRO A 313 2.11 4.68 -17.76
N HIS A 314 2.76 4.41 -18.89
CA HIS A 314 2.24 4.75 -20.22
C HIS A 314 0.81 4.19 -20.39
N PRO A 315 -0.16 4.93 -20.94
CA PRO A 315 -1.58 4.53 -20.92
C PRO A 315 -1.88 3.20 -21.62
N SER A 316 -1.04 2.77 -22.58
CA SER A 316 -1.13 1.45 -23.23
C SER A 316 -0.52 0.28 -22.42
N ARG A 317 0.03 0.56 -21.23
CA ARG A 317 0.73 -0.42 -20.39
C ARG A 317 0.26 -0.26 -18.93
N PRO A 318 -0.91 -0.82 -18.55
CA PRO A 318 -1.30 -0.95 -17.14
C PRO A 318 -0.17 -1.66 -16.36
N PRO A 319 -0.09 -1.53 -15.02
CA PRO A 319 1.00 -2.13 -14.21
C PRO A 319 1.08 -3.64 -14.44
N SER A 320 1.92 -4.02 -15.40
CA SER A 320 1.80 -5.29 -16.11
C SER A 320 2.65 -6.33 -15.43
N THR A 321 2.02 -7.44 -15.11
CA THR A 321 2.57 -8.61 -14.44
C THR A 321 3.98 -8.99 -14.92
N PHE A 322 4.91 -9.16 -13.99
CA PHE A 322 6.23 -9.73 -14.29
C PHE A 322 6.08 -11.20 -14.70
N SER A 323 6.76 -11.60 -15.78
CA SER A 323 6.87 -12.97 -16.28
C SER A 323 8.34 -13.24 -16.60
N PRO A 324 9.09 -13.95 -15.76
CA PRO A 324 10.50 -14.25 -16.03
C PRO A 324 10.59 -15.21 -17.22
N THR A 325 11.31 -14.84 -18.29
CA THR A 325 11.39 -15.61 -19.55
C THR A 325 11.99 -17.01 -19.42
N ARG A 326 12.62 -17.34 -18.29
CA ARG A 326 13.09 -18.69 -17.95
C ARG A 326 12.00 -19.63 -17.41
N PHE A 327 10.83 -19.10 -17.05
CA PHE A 327 9.67 -19.89 -16.62
C PHE A 327 8.48 -19.58 -17.54
N SER A 328 7.57 -20.54 -17.68
CA SER A 328 6.44 -20.49 -18.62
C SER A 328 5.68 -19.14 -18.61
N PRO A 329 5.23 -18.61 -19.78
CA PRO A 329 4.59 -17.28 -19.92
C PRO A 329 3.27 -17.09 -19.14
N HIS A 330 2.81 -18.11 -18.42
CA HIS A 330 1.64 -18.08 -17.55
C HIS A 330 1.97 -17.73 -16.08
N THR A 331 3.24 -17.74 -15.66
CA THR A 331 3.64 -17.36 -14.29
C THR A 331 3.64 -15.85 -14.13
N ARG A 332 2.46 -15.28 -13.86
CA ARG A 332 2.26 -13.83 -13.70
C ARG A 332 2.24 -13.43 -12.22
N SER A 333 3.17 -12.55 -11.82
CA SER A 333 3.11 -11.89 -10.51
C SER A 333 2.44 -10.52 -10.60
N ALA A 334 1.53 -10.23 -9.66
CA ALA A 334 0.89 -8.92 -9.54
C ALA A 334 1.72 -7.94 -8.69
N TYR A 335 1.64 -6.65 -9.06
CA TYR A 335 2.27 -5.56 -8.31
C TYR A 335 1.57 -5.35 -6.96
N SER A 336 2.34 -5.10 -5.90
CA SER A 336 1.84 -4.93 -4.53
C SER A 336 1.51 -3.47 -4.16
N PRO A 337 2.36 -2.47 -4.49
CA PRO A 337 2.08 -1.06 -4.16
C PRO A 337 0.87 -0.47 -4.87
N ASN A 338 0.17 0.42 -4.17
CA ASN A 338 -0.89 1.25 -4.75
C ASN A 338 -0.26 2.41 -5.55
N LEU A 339 -0.72 2.63 -6.77
CA LEU A 339 -0.30 3.75 -7.62
C LEU A 339 -1.20 4.96 -7.36
N ALA A 340 -0.62 6.10 -6.97
CA ALA A 340 -1.32 7.39 -6.92
C ALA A 340 -0.99 8.21 -8.18
N SER A 341 -1.98 8.40 -9.07
CA SER A 341 -1.78 9.04 -10.38
C SER A 341 -3.07 9.59 -11.00
N HIS A 342 -2.93 10.37 -12.08
CA HIS A 342 -4.04 10.83 -12.92
C HIS A 342 -4.93 9.69 -13.43
N THR A 343 -4.34 8.54 -13.80
CA THR A 343 -5.09 7.36 -14.26
C THR A 343 -5.99 6.79 -13.15
N GLN A 344 -5.52 6.82 -11.90
CA GLN A 344 -6.33 6.40 -10.76
C GLN A 344 -7.49 7.39 -10.53
N ALA A 345 -7.22 8.70 -10.56
CA ALA A 345 -8.27 9.73 -10.45
C ALA A 345 -9.33 9.59 -11.55
N ALA A 346 -8.93 9.30 -12.80
CA ALA A 346 -9.85 9.05 -13.91
C ALA A 346 -10.74 7.81 -13.70
N LEU A 347 -10.22 6.74 -13.09
CA LEU A 347 -11.04 5.59 -12.68
C LEU A 347 -12.04 5.93 -11.58
N HIS A 348 -11.80 6.99 -10.79
CA HIS A 348 -12.72 7.43 -9.73
C HIS A 348 -13.78 8.41 -10.26
N SER A 349 -13.51 9.13 -11.36
CA SER A 349 -14.48 10.01 -12.03
C SER A 349 -15.35 9.29 -13.07
N GLY A 350 -14.88 8.17 -13.65
CA GLY A 350 -15.60 7.40 -14.66
C GLY A 350 -16.87 6.65 -14.17
N GLY A 351 -17.18 6.69 -12.89
CA GLY A 351 -18.40 6.10 -12.31
C GLY A 351 -19.63 6.97 -12.51
N THR A 352 -20.05 7.21 -13.77
CA THR A 352 -21.22 8.02 -14.08
C THR A 352 -22.54 7.38 -13.65
N HIS A 353 -23.48 8.23 -13.24
CA HIS A 353 -24.76 7.83 -12.64
C HIS A 353 -25.67 7.06 -13.62
N HIS A 354 -25.84 5.75 -13.41
CA HIS A 354 -27.11 5.12 -13.75
C HIS A 354 -28.15 5.45 -12.69
N ARG A 355 -28.99 6.45 -12.97
CA ARG A 355 -30.30 6.59 -12.31
C ARG A 355 -31.17 5.40 -12.73
N ALA A 356 -31.33 4.42 -11.85
CA ALA A 356 -32.44 3.49 -11.96
C ALA A 356 -33.73 4.24 -11.56
N HIS A 357 -34.71 4.29 -12.46
CA HIS A 357 -36.02 4.86 -12.18
C HIS A 357 -36.81 3.98 -11.20
N SER A 358 -37.67 4.64 -10.43
CA SER A 358 -38.58 4.04 -9.46
C SER A 358 -39.55 3.05 -10.09
N ALA A 359 -39.92 2.02 -9.33
CA ALA A 359 -41.21 1.36 -9.43
C ALA A 359 -41.79 1.26 -8.01
N ASP A 360 -42.89 1.96 -7.76
CA ASP A 360 -43.58 1.95 -6.47
C ASP A 360 -44.23 0.59 -6.21
N HIS A 361 -44.18 0.13 -4.97
CA HIS A 361 -45.17 -0.78 -4.38
C HIS A 361 -45.27 -0.49 -2.88
N ASP A 362 -46.28 0.29 -2.50
CA ASP A 362 -46.88 0.27 -1.17
C ASP A 362 -47.70 -1.03 -1.05
N PRO A 363 -47.73 -1.68 0.13
CA PRO A 363 -48.96 -1.51 0.90
C PRO A 363 -48.78 -1.51 2.43
N GLY A 364 -49.73 -0.81 3.07
CA GLY A 364 -50.35 -1.30 4.31
C GLY A 364 -49.69 -0.79 5.58
N GLY A 365 -50.17 0.34 6.07
CA GLY A 365 -49.81 0.82 7.40
C GLY A 365 -50.52 0.04 8.51
N ASP A 366 -49.98 0.13 9.73
CA ASP A 366 -50.79 -0.04 10.93
C ASP A 366 -50.38 0.94 12.03
N ARG A 367 -51.37 1.45 12.77
CA ARG A 367 -51.19 2.50 13.79
C ARG A 367 -51.15 1.89 15.18
N VAL A 368 -50.05 2.07 15.92
CA VAL A 368 -50.06 1.89 17.39
C VAL A 368 -49.47 3.09 18.12
N LYS A 369 -50.08 3.40 19.28
CA LYS A 369 -49.99 4.67 20.02
C LYS A 369 -48.68 4.84 20.81
N LEU A 370 -48.28 6.11 20.96
CA LEU A 370 -47.42 6.58 22.06
C LEU A 370 -48.13 6.42 23.42
N PRO A 371 -47.36 6.38 24.51
CA PRO A 371 -47.68 7.23 25.65
C PRO A 371 -46.54 8.19 26.03
N SER A 372 -46.93 9.29 26.66
CA SER A 372 -46.08 10.39 27.11
C SER A 372 -45.42 10.13 28.46
N GLY A 373 -44.22 10.68 28.67
CA GLY A 373 -43.54 10.73 29.98
C GLY A 373 -42.81 12.07 30.15
N ARG A 374 -43.09 12.78 31.25
CA ARG A 374 -42.52 14.11 31.56
C ARG A 374 -41.36 14.01 32.58
N GLY A 375 -40.41 14.94 32.50
CA GLY A 375 -39.40 15.25 33.53
C GLY A 375 -38.19 15.95 32.90
N ARG A 376 -38.05 17.29 32.88
CA ARG A 376 -37.77 18.26 33.96
C ARG A 376 -36.50 17.97 34.78
N GLY A 377 -35.57 18.95 34.78
CA GLY A 377 -34.36 19.01 35.61
C GLY A 377 -33.11 19.35 34.80
N SER A 378 -32.84 20.60 34.40
CA SER A 378 -32.16 21.68 35.17
C SER A 378 -30.70 21.37 35.56
N GLY A 379 -29.72 22.11 35.01
CA GLY A 379 -28.29 21.90 35.33
C GLY A 379 -27.31 22.89 34.69
N ARG A 380 -27.34 24.14 35.17
CA ARG A 380 -26.41 25.28 34.97
C ARG A 380 -25.14 25.13 34.11
N ALA A 381 -24.90 26.19 33.32
CA ALA A 381 -23.60 26.51 32.72
C ALA A 381 -22.54 26.95 33.77
N VAL A 382 -21.27 26.81 33.40
CA VAL A 382 -20.16 27.62 33.94
C VAL A 382 -19.46 28.32 32.77
N ARG A 383 -19.40 29.65 32.83
CA ARG A 383 -18.54 30.45 31.95
C ARG A 383 -17.16 30.59 32.61
N GLY A 384 -16.11 30.34 31.84
CA GLY A 384 -14.75 30.75 32.18
C GLY A 384 -14.21 31.64 31.06
N ALA A 385 -14.09 32.93 31.32
CA ALA A 385 -13.37 33.88 30.47
C ALA A 385 -12.36 34.61 31.34
N VAL A 386 -11.20 34.96 30.77
CA VAL A 386 -10.48 36.24 30.98
C VAL A 386 -9.18 36.24 30.16
N SER A 387 -8.87 37.41 29.60
CA SER A 387 -7.62 37.92 28.96
C SER A 387 -6.52 36.96 28.44
N GLY A 388 -5.86 37.20 27.30
CA GLY A 388 -5.89 38.39 26.43
C GLY A 388 -4.51 39.04 26.32
N ALA A 389 -3.92 39.03 25.12
CA ALA A 389 -2.74 39.81 24.78
C ALA A 389 -2.80 40.26 23.31
N ARG A 390 -3.14 41.52 23.06
CA ARG A 390 -2.92 42.18 21.76
C ARG A 390 -1.48 42.66 21.68
N ARG A 391 -0.77 42.38 20.58
CA ARG A 391 0.25 43.32 20.06
C ARG A 391 0.04 43.54 18.56
N ARG A 392 0.44 44.73 18.11
CA ARG A 392 0.03 45.37 16.84
C ARG A 392 0.98 45.06 15.69
N ARG A 393 0.49 45.32 14.47
CA ARG A 393 1.22 45.48 13.21
C ARG A 393 2.59 46.14 13.37
N VAL A 394 3.55 45.70 12.54
CA VAL A 394 4.49 46.60 11.85
C VAL A 394 4.44 46.25 10.35
N LEU A 395 4.05 47.23 9.54
CA LEU A 395 4.31 47.26 8.09
C LEU A 395 5.71 47.82 7.89
N LEU A 396 6.49 47.31 6.93
CA LEU A 396 7.51 48.08 6.20
C LEU A 396 7.95 47.34 4.91
N ARG A 397 7.56 47.91 3.76
CA ARG A 397 8.31 47.90 2.49
C ARG A 397 8.93 49.29 2.38
N PRO A 398 10.16 49.47 1.84
CA PRO A 398 10.37 49.52 0.38
C PRO A 398 11.75 48.89 0.00
N CYS A 399 12.39 49.03 -1.19
CA CYS A 399 12.12 49.77 -2.44
C CYS A 399 12.72 49.06 -3.69
N ARG A 400 12.73 49.78 -4.83
CA ARG A 400 13.22 49.48 -6.21
C ARG A 400 14.74 49.21 -6.27
N SER A 401 15.36 48.66 -7.35
CA SER A 401 15.36 49.12 -8.76
C SER A 401 15.87 48.05 -9.78
N SER A 402 15.31 47.95 -11.00
CA SER A 402 15.89 48.33 -12.35
C SER A 402 17.12 47.52 -12.82
N THR A 403 17.35 47.06 -14.06
CA THR A 403 16.75 47.14 -15.43
C THR A 403 16.87 45.75 -16.13
N GLY A 404 16.45 45.42 -17.36
CA GLY A 404 15.76 46.07 -18.51
C GLY A 404 15.31 44.98 -19.54
N THR A 405 14.36 45.21 -20.46
CA THR A 405 14.54 45.53 -21.92
C THR A 405 15.63 44.72 -22.66
N THR A 406 15.36 44.07 -23.81
CA THR A 406 14.63 44.57 -25.00
C THR A 406 13.89 43.48 -25.81
N ASP A 407 12.87 43.88 -26.58
CA ASP A 407 12.04 43.07 -27.51
C ASP A 407 12.67 42.77 -28.89
N CYS A 408 12.07 41.79 -29.61
CA CYS A 408 11.63 41.82 -31.04
C CYS A 408 11.47 40.38 -31.60
N ALA A 409 10.63 40.01 -32.59
CA ALA A 409 9.25 40.32 -33.02
C ALA A 409 9.08 39.89 -34.51
N GLY A 410 8.03 39.09 -34.83
CA GLY A 410 7.56 38.74 -36.21
C GLY A 410 8.34 37.64 -36.96
N CYS A 411 7.81 36.94 -37.99
CA CYS A 411 6.44 36.60 -38.42
C CYS A 411 6.49 35.44 -39.50
N PRO A 412 5.38 34.79 -39.92
CA PRO A 412 5.36 33.45 -40.59
C PRO A 412 4.78 33.47 -42.04
N PRO A 413 4.22 32.38 -42.67
CA PRO A 413 4.54 30.94 -42.81
C PRO A 413 4.48 30.38 -44.30
N ALA A 414 4.46 29.03 -44.45
CA ALA A 414 3.86 28.19 -45.54
C ALA A 414 4.78 27.70 -46.69
N PRO A 415 4.40 26.64 -47.47
CA PRO A 415 3.24 25.74 -47.40
C PRO A 415 3.60 24.24 -47.16
N GLY A 416 2.58 23.36 -47.08
CA GLY A 416 2.73 21.93 -46.73
C GLY A 416 2.57 20.93 -47.88
N GLN A 417 2.49 19.63 -47.55
CA GLN A 417 2.06 18.54 -48.44
C GLN A 417 1.50 17.35 -47.63
N ASP A 418 0.32 16.85 -48.03
CA ASP A 418 -0.24 15.58 -47.56
C ASP A 418 0.41 14.40 -48.28
N VAL A 419 0.85 13.37 -47.55
CA VAL A 419 1.06 12.02 -48.09
C VAL A 419 0.59 10.98 -47.09
N ILE A 420 -0.56 10.36 -47.37
CA ILE A 420 -0.95 9.11 -46.74
C ILE A 420 -0.08 7.99 -47.35
N ARG A 421 0.82 7.40 -46.56
CA ARG A 421 1.38 6.07 -46.85
C ARG A 421 1.52 5.22 -45.60
N THR A 422 0.95 4.03 -45.68
CA THR A 422 1.10 2.92 -44.73
C THR A 422 2.56 2.47 -44.66
N GLY A 423 3.12 2.35 -43.45
CA GLY A 423 4.46 1.78 -43.27
C GLY A 423 4.94 1.77 -41.82
N THR A 424 5.10 0.59 -41.24
CA THR A 424 5.65 0.38 -39.90
C THR A 424 7.14 0.76 -39.83
N PRO A 425 7.59 1.65 -38.93
CA PRO A 425 9.01 1.86 -38.69
C PRO A 425 9.52 0.92 -37.58
N VAL A 426 10.33 -0.06 -37.96
CA VAL A 426 11.20 -0.79 -37.02
C VAL A 426 12.44 0.06 -36.76
N VAL A 427 12.67 0.50 -35.52
CA VAL A 427 13.90 1.19 -35.12
C VAL A 427 14.76 0.26 -34.27
N ARG A 428 15.86 -0.25 -34.86
CA ARG A 428 16.93 -0.92 -34.13
C ARG A 428 17.77 0.12 -33.37
N TRP A 429 18.17 -0.22 -32.15
CA TRP A 429 19.26 0.46 -31.46
C TRP A 429 20.46 -0.48 -31.31
N SER A 430 21.63 0.00 -31.72
CA SER A 430 22.90 -0.71 -31.64
C SER A 430 23.60 -0.43 -30.32
N ILE A 431 24.05 -1.47 -29.61
CA ILE A 431 24.84 -1.34 -28.38
C ILE A 431 26.33 -1.51 -28.74
N PRO A 432 27.24 -0.60 -28.31
CA PRO A 432 28.68 -0.79 -28.51
C PRO A 432 29.21 -2.00 -27.74
N ARG A 433 30.07 -2.80 -28.40
CA ARG A 433 30.76 -3.93 -27.75
C ARG A 433 31.82 -3.41 -26.77
N ALA A 434 31.77 -3.84 -25.53
CA ALA A 434 32.94 -3.85 -24.64
C ALA A 434 33.68 -5.18 -24.80
N CYS A 435 34.98 -5.12 -25.11
CA CYS A 435 35.85 -6.30 -25.26
C CYS A 435 36.33 -6.82 -23.89
N GLY A 436 36.56 -8.14 -23.78
CA GLY A 436 37.25 -8.72 -22.62
C GLY A 436 36.76 -10.12 -22.22
N ARG A 437 37.36 -11.16 -22.79
CA ARG A 437 37.39 -12.53 -22.24
C ARG A 437 38.84 -12.91 -21.99
N PRO A 438 39.09 -13.80 -21.02
CA PRO A 438 39.85 -15.00 -21.35
C PRO A 438 39.00 -16.28 -21.17
N ALA A 439 39.54 -17.42 -21.62
CA ALA A 439 38.77 -18.64 -21.89
C ALA A 439 39.00 -19.77 -20.88
N GLY A 440 37.99 -20.65 -20.76
CA GLY A 440 38.07 -21.99 -20.17
C GLY A 440 37.34 -22.99 -21.10
N ARG A 441 37.89 -24.19 -21.27
CA ARG A 441 37.51 -25.18 -22.30
C ARG A 441 36.48 -26.23 -21.81
N ALA A 442 36.01 -27.02 -22.78
CA ALA A 442 35.34 -28.33 -22.69
C ALA A 442 33.82 -28.31 -22.41
N GLN A 443 32.99 -29.17 -23.02
CA GLN A 443 33.19 -30.05 -24.19
C GLN A 443 31.81 -30.30 -24.84
N MET A 444 31.75 -30.55 -26.15
CA MET A 444 30.48 -30.84 -26.83
C MET A 444 30.05 -32.30 -26.63
N PHE A 445 28.77 -32.52 -26.38
CA PHE A 445 28.04 -33.67 -26.93
C PHE A 445 26.88 -33.12 -27.79
N ARG A 446 26.66 -33.71 -28.96
CA ARG A 446 25.59 -33.37 -29.91
C ARG A 446 24.96 -34.65 -30.44
N GLY A 447 23.65 -34.62 -30.63
CA GLY A 447 22.83 -35.69 -31.20
C GLY A 447 21.63 -36.00 -30.29
N GLU A 448 20.38 -36.03 -30.75
CA GLU A 448 19.83 -35.71 -32.09
C GLU A 448 18.39 -35.19 -31.94
N SER A 449 17.92 -34.37 -32.91
CA SER A 449 16.53 -33.87 -33.06
C SER A 449 15.94 -33.04 -31.90
N GLY A 450 15.21 -31.95 -32.12
CA GLY A 450 14.94 -31.18 -33.33
C GLY A 450 14.11 -29.95 -32.93
N GLY A 451 14.34 -28.79 -33.55
CA GLY A 451 13.62 -27.55 -33.23
C GLY A 451 14.52 -26.34 -33.10
N CYS A 452 14.62 -25.55 -34.17
CA CYS A 452 15.33 -24.27 -34.15
C CYS A 452 14.59 -23.25 -33.27
N ALA A 453 15.26 -22.76 -32.22
CA ALA A 453 14.94 -21.49 -31.58
C ALA A 453 16.22 -20.65 -31.52
N LEU A 454 16.21 -19.47 -32.15
CA LEU A 454 17.33 -18.53 -32.11
C LEU A 454 17.60 -18.09 -30.66
N LEU A 455 18.83 -18.30 -30.22
CA LEU A 455 19.37 -17.66 -29.02
C LEU A 455 19.61 -16.17 -29.29
N MET A 456 18.80 -15.30 -28.68
CA MET A 456 19.11 -13.93 -28.20
C MET A 456 19.62 -12.90 -29.26
N PRO A 457 19.42 -11.58 -29.07
CA PRO A 457 19.88 -10.83 -27.89
C PRO A 457 18.84 -10.68 -26.76
#